data_AF-A0A353G740-F1
#
_entry.id   AF-A0A353G740-F1
#
_cell.length_a   1.000
_cell.length_b   1.000
_cell.length_c   1.000
_cell.angle_alpha   90.00
_cell.angle_beta   90.00
_cell.angle_gamma   90.00
#
_symmetry.space_group_name_H-M   'P 1'
#
loop_
_entity.id
_entity.type
_entity.pdbx_description
1 polymer ?
#
loop_
_entity_poly.entity_id
_entity_poly.type
_entity_poly.pdbx_seq_one_letter_code
_entity_poly.pdbx_strand_id
1 'polypeptide(L)' 'PTRLAACGTEFERCVWQALRAIPMGQTQSYSQVAASLNRPSAVRAVARANGANQIAIVIPCHRVIG' A
#
# COMPACT_ATOMS: atom_id res chain seq x y z
N PRO A 1 -13.58 16.54 -12.06
CA PRO A 1 -12.40 15.87 -11.44
C PRO A 1 -12.00 14.65 -12.29
N THR A 2 -10.70 14.42 -12.51
CA THR A 2 -10.20 13.28 -13.29
C THR A 2 -10.32 11.99 -12.46
N ARG A 3 -11.02 10.98 -12.98
CA ARG A 3 -11.11 9.67 -12.33
C ARG A 3 -9.82 8.88 -12.60
N LEU A 4 -9.24 8.32 -11.54
CA LEU A 4 -8.06 7.46 -11.61
C LEU A 4 -8.45 6.01 -11.36
N ALA A 5 -7.85 5.08 -12.09
CA ALA A 5 -8.02 3.65 -11.91
C ALA A 5 -6.64 2.99 -11.83
N ALA A 6 -6.39 2.24 -10.75
CA ALA A 6 -5.15 1.49 -10.59
C ALA A 6 -5.31 0.09 -11.19
N CYS A 7 -4.46 -0.25 -12.15
CA CYS A 7 -4.40 -1.59 -12.74
C CYS A 7 -3.48 -2.48 -11.91
N GLY A 8 -4.01 -3.56 -11.35
CA GLY A 8 -3.23 -4.49 -10.55
C GLY A 8 -4.06 -5.70 -10.12
N THR A 9 -3.36 -6.70 -9.61
CA THR A 9 -3.96 -7.88 -8.96
C THR A 9 -4.88 -7.46 -7.82
N GLU A 10 -5.77 -8.36 -7.39
CA GLU A 10 -6.63 -8.11 -6.24
C GLU A 10 -5.81 -7.83 -4.96
N PHE A 11 -4.71 -8.55 -4.77
CA PHE A 11 -3.82 -8.33 -3.63
C PHE A 11 -3.16 -6.95 -3.66
N GLU A 12 -2.63 -6.53 -4.82
CA GLU A 12 -2.04 -5.19 -4.97
C GLU A 12 -3.07 -4.09 -4.69
N ARG A 13 -4.28 -4.22 -5.23
CA ARG A 13 -5.36 -3.26 -4.98
C ARG A 13 -5.73 -3.18 -3.50
N CYS A 14 -5.75 -4.32 -2.79
CA CYS A 14 -5.99 -4.38 -1.36
C CYS A 14 -4.88 -3.66 -0.57
N VAL A 15 -3.61 -3.91 -0.92
CA VAL A 15 -2.47 -3.19 -0.33
C VAL A 15 -2.59 -1.68 -0.58
N TRP A 16 -2.83 -1.25 -1.82
CA TRP A 16 -2.94 0.17 -2.15
C TRP A 16 -4.09 0.87 -1.44
N GLN A 17 -5.21 0.17 -1.18
CA GLN A 17 -6.28 0.69 -0.34
C GLN A 17 -5.82 0.90 1.11
N ALA A 18 -5.08 -0.05 1.68
CA ALA A 18 -4.50 0.11 3.02
C ALA A 18 -3.48 1.27 3.08
N LEU A 19 -2.67 1.45 2.04
CA LEU A 19 -1.72 2.58 1.96
C LEU A 19 -2.45 3.92 2.02
N ARG A 20 -3.58 4.05 1.33
CA ARG A 20 -4.40 5.28 1.33
C ARG A 20 -4.99 5.62 2.70
N ALA A 21 -5.09 4.64 3.60
CA ALA A 21 -5.53 4.87 4.97
C ALA A 21 -4.43 5.44 5.88
N ILE A 22 -3.17 5.46 5.45
CA ILE A 22 -2.05 6.04 6.23
C ILE A 22 -2.18 7.56 6.24
N PRO A 23 -2.35 8.21 7.42
CA PRO A 23 -2.52 9.65 7.50
C PRO A 23 -1.32 10.45 6.98
N MET A 24 -1.54 11.71 6.62
CA MET A 24 -0.44 12.63 6.29
C MET A 24 0.51 12.79 7.47
N GLY A 25 1.83 12.84 7.19
CA GLY A 25 2.86 12.98 8.22
C GLY A 25 3.12 11.72 9.04
N GLN A 26 2.38 10.63 8.80
CA GLN A 26 2.58 9.35 9.48
C GLN A 26 3.21 8.32 8.54
N THR A 27 3.89 7.34 9.14
CA THR A 27 4.50 6.22 8.45
C THR A 27 4.04 4.90 9.07
N GLN A 28 4.11 3.83 8.30
CA GLN A 28 3.93 2.45 8.79
C GLN A 28 5.06 1.56 8.25
N SER A 29 5.28 0.40 8.87
CA SER A 29 6.15 -0.63 8.33
C SER A 29 5.41 -1.60 7.41
N TYR A 30 6.16 -2.32 6.57
CA TYR A 30 5.56 -3.41 5.77
C TYR A 30 4.88 -4.47 6.63
N SER A 31 5.40 -4.74 7.83
CA SER A 31 4.79 -5.69 8.77
C SER A 31 3.49 -5.15 9.37
N GLN A 32 3.40 -3.85 9.68
CA GLN A 32 2.18 -3.21 10.15
C GLN A 32 1.08 -3.23 9.08
N VAL A 33 1.43 -2.94 7.82
CA VAL A 33 0.48 -3.04 6.70
C VAL A 33 0.05 -4.50 6.46
N ALA A 34 0.97 -5.45 6.53
CA ALA A 34 0.64 -6.87 6.41
C ALA A 34 -0.30 -7.34 7.55
N ALA A 35 -0.06 -6.88 8.77
CA ALA A 35 -0.91 -7.17 9.92
C ALA A 35 -2.31 -6.54 9.81
N SER A 36 -2.41 -5.29 9.34
CA SER A 36 -3.71 -4.61 9.15
C SER A 36 -4.59 -5.28 8.09
N LEU A 37 -3.98 -5.99 7.15
CA LEU A 37 -4.65 -6.82 6.15
C LEU A 37 -4.97 -8.25 6.65
N ASN A 38 -4.76 -8.55 7.94
CA ASN A 38 -4.88 -9.89 8.52
C ASN A 38 -4.01 -10.94 7.81
N ARG A 39 -2.85 -10.53 7.29
CA ARG A 39 -1.89 -11.37 6.57
C ARG A 39 -0.47 -11.13 7.10
N PRO A 40 -0.19 -11.38 8.39
CA PRO A 40 1.09 -11.01 9.01
C PRO A 40 2.32 -11.67 8.36
N SER A 41 2.17 -12.82 7.70
CA SER A 41 3.25 -13.49 6.95
C SER A 41 3.54 -12.87 5.57
N ALA A 42 2.68 -11.98 5.07
CA ALA A 42 2.77 -11.44 3.71
C ALA A 42 3.67 -10.21 3.58
N VAL A 43 4.54 -9.92 4.55
CA VAL A 43 5.40 -8.71 4.59
C VAL A 43 6.12 -8.44 3.27
N ARG A 44 6.81 -9.45 2.72
CA ARG A 44 7.54 -9.31 1.44
C ARG A 44 6.60 -9.09 0.25
N ALA A 45 5.42 -9.71 0.26
CA ALA A 45 4.43 -9.52 -0.78
C ALA A 45 3.85 -8.09 -0.73
N VAL A 46 3.61 -7.56 0.46
CA VAL A 46 3.22 -6.14 0.65
C VAL A 46 4.31 -5.21 0.13
N ALA A 47 5.58 -5.48 0.40
CA ALA A 47 6.68 -4.66 -0.13
C ALA A 47 6.72 -4.64 -1.66
N ARG A 48 6.50 -5.80 -2.30
CA ARG A 48 6.39 -5.88 -3.77
C ARG A 48 5.20 -5.11 -4.31
N ALA A 49 4.03 -5.24 -3.68
CA ALA A 49 2.83 -4.50 -4.06
C ALA A 49 3.00 -2.97 -3.86
N ASN A 50 3.71 -2.55 -2.81
CA ASN A 50 4.06 -1.15 -2.59
C ASN A 50 4.89 -0.58 -3.74
N GLY A 51 5.91 -1.32 -4.19
CA GLY A 51 6.76 -0.95 -5.32
C GLY A 51 6.05 -1.00 -6.68
N ALA A 52 5.01 -1.82 -6.83
CA ALA A 52 4.21 -1.91 -8.05
C ALA A 52 3.22 -0.75 -8.24
N ASN A 53 3.11 0.18 -7.28
CA ASN A 53 2.19 1.30 -7.37
C ASN A 53 2.51 2.22 -8.56
N GLN A 54 1.56 2.35 -9.48
CA GLN A 54 1.66 3.21 -10.67
C GLN A 54 1.16 4.65 -10.46
N ILE A 55 0.55 4.93 -9.31
CA ILE A 55 -0.08 6.24 -9.01
C ILE A 55 0.57 6.82 -7.75
N ALA A 56 1.85 7.19 -7.89
CA ALA A 56 2.62 7.78 -6.79
C ALA A 56 1.96 9.03 -6.22
N ILE A 57 2.24 9.32 -4.94
CA ILE A 57 1.68 10.42 -4.14
C ILE A 57 0.19 10.26 -3.81
N VAL A 58 -0.67 9.99 -4.80
CA VAL A 58 -2.12 9.75 -4.59
C VAL A 58 -2.34 8.46 -3.80
N ILE A 59 -1.66 7.38 -4.19
CA ILE A 59 -1.45 6.21 -3.34
C ILE A 59 -0.12 6.43 -2.63
N PRO A 60 -0.11 6.65 -1.30
CA PRO A 60 1.06 7.17 -0.59
C PRO A 60 2.08 6.06 -0.25
N CYS A 61 2.63 5.40 -1.26
CA CYS A 61 3.63 4.33 -1.11
C CYS A 61 4.93 4.76 -0.42
N HIS A 62 5.24 6.07 -0.44
CA HIS A 62 6.38 6.67 0.26
C HIS A 62 6.20 6.72 1.78
N ARG A 63 5.02 6.40 2.32
CA ARG A 63 4.75 6.36 3.77
C ARG A 63 5.01 4.99 4.40
N VAL A 64 5.53 4.03 3.64
CA VAL A 64 5.90 2.71 4.17
C VAL A 64 7.41 2.57 4.25
N ILE A 65 7.93 2.20 5.42
CA ILE A 65 9.37 2.15 5.72
C ILE A 65 9.71 0.86 6.45
N GLY A 66 10.81 0.21 6.09
CA GLY A 66 11.37 -0.96 6.80
C GLY A 66 11.58 -2.17 5.92
#